data_AF-A0A662GU58-F1
#
_entry.id   AF-A0A662GU58-F1
#
_cell.length_a   1.000
_cell.length_b   1.000
_cell.length_c   1.000
_cell.angle_alpha   90.00
_cell.angle_beta   90.00
_cell.angle_gamma   90.00
#
_symmetry.space_group_name_H-M   'P 1'
#
loop_
_entity.id
_entity.type
_entity.pdbx_description
1 polymer ?
#
loop_
_entity_poly.entity_id
_entity_poly.type
_entity_poly.pdbx_seq_one_letter_code
_entity_poly.pdbx_strand_id
1 'polypeptide(L)'
;MRNDFRSYKVAFISHCIINQNSVVYGLARKEAMLKELIDLLYDYNIGLIQLPCPETSYLGLRRFWQSKEQYASMGFKSFCRKIAEQASTLALEYV
;
A
#
# COMPACT_ATOMS: atom_id res chain seq x y z
N MET A 1 26.92 -20.69 -0.31
CA MET A 1 25.79 -19.77 -0.51
C MET A 1 25.71 -19.43 -2.00
N ARG A 2 25.31 -20.40 -2.81
CA ARG A 2 25.25 -20.32 -4.28
C ARG A 2 23.92 -20.96 -4.69
N ASN A 3 23.22 -20.31 -5.62
CA ASN A 3 21.81 -20.48 -6.02
C ASN A 3 20.76 -19.88 -5.07
N ASP A 4 20.68 -18.56 -5.11
CA ASP A 4 19.50 -17.85 -4.63
C ASP A 4 18.64 -17.45 -5.84
N PHE A 5 17.35 -17.81 -5.84
CA PHE A 5 16.39 -17.50 -6.91
C PHE A 5 15.75 -16.12 -6.76
N ARG A 6 16.14 -15.33 -5.75
CA ARG A 6 15.60 -13.98 -5.52
C ARG A 6 15.85 -13.08 -6.74
N SER A 7 14.77 -12.55 -7.33
CA SER A 7 14.84 -11.61 -8.45
C SER A 7 15.25 -10.20 -8.03
N TYR A 8 15.15 -9.86 -6.73
CA TYR A 8 15.35 -8.54 -6.13
C TYR A 8 14.50 -7.40 -6.73
N LYS A 9 13.59 -7.71 -7.65
CA LYS A 9 12.63 -6.75 -8.19
C LYS A 9 11.44 -6.70 -7.25
N VAL A 10 11.16 -5.55 -6.67
CA VAL A 10 10.02 -5.33 -5.79
C VAL A 10 9.22 -4.11 -6.22
N ALA A 11 7.89 -4.19 -6.07
CA ALA A 11 6.97 -3.09 -6.28
C ALA A 11 6.29 -2.74 -4.96
N PHE A 12 6.32 -1.46 -4.60
CA PHE A 12 5.57 -0.93 -3.47
C PHE A 12 4.16 -0.56 -3.92
N ILE A 13 3.15 -1.14 -3.26
CA ILE A 13 1.76 -1.04 -3.68
C ILE A 13 0.89 -0.56 -2.52
N SER A 14 -0.05 0.33 -2.82
CA SER A 14 -1.06 0.80 -1.87
C SER A 14 -1.97 -0.36 -1.40
N HIS A 15 -2.25 -0.42 -0.10
CA HIS A 15 -3.10 -1.45 0.51
C HIS A 15 -4.42 -1.72 -0.23
N CYS A 16 -5.07 -0.66 -0.72
CA CYS A 16 -6.36 -0.75 -1.40
C CYS A 16 -6.33 -1.61 -2.66
N ILE A 17 -5.20 -1.69 -3.37
CA ILE A 17 -5.06 -2.51 -4.59
C ILE A 17 -5.14 -4.01 -4.24
N ILE A 18 -4.56 -4.40 -3.10
CA ILE A 18 -4.48 -5.78 -2.64
C ILE A 18 -5.67 -6.16 -1.77
N ASN A 19 -6.30 -5.17 -1.14
CA ASN A 19 -7.43 -5.36 -0.25
C ASN A 19 -8.46 -4.23 -0.43
N GLN A 20 -9.40 -4.43 -1.37
CA GLN A 20 -10.48 -3.50 -1.65
C GLN A 20 -11.42 -3.30 -0.46
N ASN A 21 -11.41 -4.18 0.54
CA ASN A 21 -12.19 -3.99 1.77
C ASN A 21 -11.73 -2.77 2.59
N SER A 22 -10.51 -2.26 2.35
CA SER A 22 -10.05 -1.02 2.99
C SER A 22 -10.50 0.26 2.26
N VAL A 23 -11.15 0.12 1.10
CA VAL A 23 -11.65 1.27 0.35
C VAL A 23 -12.87 1.83 1.05
N VAL A 24 -13.06 3.16 0.93
CA VAL A 24 -14.23 3.84 1.47
C VAL A 24 -15.50 3.18 0.94
N TYR A 25 -16.50 3.09 1.81
CA TYR A 25 -17.79 2.51 1.47
C TYR A 25 -18.36 3.12 0.17
N GLY A 26 -18.79 2.26 -0.75
CA GLY A 26 -19.36 2.65 -2.05
C GLY A 26 -18.34 2.94 -3.16
N LEU A 27 -17.03 2.88 -2.89
CA LEU A 27 -15.98 3.12 -3.91
C LEU A 27 -15.14 1.88 -4.26
N ALA A 28 -15.43 0.72 -3.66
CA ALA A 28 -14.75 -0.52 -3.99
C ALA A 28 -15.07 -0.96 -5.44
N ARG A 29 -14.03 -1.32 -6.20
CA ARG A 29 -14.17 -1.70 -7.62
C ARG A 29 -14.16 -3.22 -7.86
N LYS A 30 -13.67 -3.98 -6.89
CA LYS A 30 -13.59 -5.44 -6.91
C LYS A 30 -13.90 -5.96 -5.50
N GLU A 31 -14.27 -7.23 -5.39
CA GLU A 31 -14.65 -7.86 -4.11
C GLU A 31 -13.46 -8.11 -3.18
N ALA A 32 -12.26 -8.33 -3.73
CA ALA A 32 -11.08 -8.67 -2.94
C ALA A 32 -9.84 -7.88 -3.39
N MET A 33 -9.01 -8.47 -4.25
CA MET A 33 -7.80 -7.86 -4.80
C MET A 33 -8.01 -7.46 -6.26
N LEU A 34 -7.22 -6.51 -6.73
CA LEU A 34 -7.16 -6.14 -8.14
C LEU A 34 -6.29 -7.17 -8.89
N LYS A 35 -6.89 -8.33 -9.17
CA LYS A 35 -6.20 -9.51 -9.73
C LYS A 35 -5.36 -9.20 -10.96
N GLU A 36 -5.87 -8.39 -11.88
CA GLU A 36 -5.20 -8.02 -13.13
C GLU A 36 -3.78 -7.43 -12.90
N LEU A 37 -3.60 -6.63 -11.85
CA LEU A 37 -2.28 -6.07 -11.52
C LEU A 37 -1.38 -7.10 -10.83
N ILE A 38 -1.96 -7.95 -9.98
CA ILE A 38 -1.21 -8.99 -9.27
C ILE A 38 -0.67 -10.02 -10.26
N ASP A 39 -1.50 -10.46 -11.20
CA ASP A 39 -1.11 -11.38 -12.27
C ASP A 39 -0.01 -10.77 -13.14
N LEU A 40 -0.13 -9.48 -13.51
CA LEU A 40 0.90 -8.78 -14.28
C LEU A 40 2.26 -8.77 -13.55
N LEU A 41 2.28 -8.44 -12.27
CA LEU A 41 3.52 -8.38 -11.48
C LEU A 41 4.12 -9.76 -11.27
N TYR A 42 3.28 -10.78 -11.13
CA TYR A 42 3.70 -12.18 -11.10
C TYR A 42 4.39 -12.59 -12.41
N ASP A 43 3.81 -12.27 -13.57
CA ASP A 43 4.38 -12.60 -14.89
C ASP A 43 5.77 -11.96 -15.10
N TYR A 44 6.00 -10.77 -14.53
CA TYR A 44 7.31 -10.09 -14.58
C TYR A 44 8.29 -10.52 -13.48
N ASN A 45 7.92 -11.49 -12.62
CA ASN A 45 8.72 -11.94 -11.48
C ASN A 45 9.06 -10.81 -10.49
N ILE A 46 8.10 -9.91 -10.24
CA ILE A 46 8.23 -8.77 -9.35
C ILE A 46 7.54 -9.09 -8.02
N GLY A 47 8.30 -9.02 -6.92
CA GLY A 47 7.78 -9.15 -5.57
C GLY A 47 6.93 -7.95 -5.14
N LEU A 48 6.06 -8.15 -4.17
CA LEU A 48 5.11 -7.14 -3.71
C LEU A 48 5.40 -6.71 -2.29
N ILE A 49 5.46 -5.40 -2.06
CA ILE A 49 5.52 -4.82 -0.72
C ILE A 49 4.28 -3.97 -0.52
N GLN A 50 3.45 -4.39 0.44
CA GLN A 50 2.23 -3.66 0.79
C GLN A 50 2.57 -2.45 1.66
N LEU A 51 2.18 -1.27 1.17
CA LEU A 51 2.19 -0.05 1.98
C LEU A 51 0.89 0.05 2.78
N PRO A 52 0.97 0.26 4.11
CA PRO A 52 -0.22 0.42 4.93
C PRO A 52 -0.99 1.68 4.49
N CYS A 53 -2.32 1.58 4.47
CA CYS A 53 -3.20 2.70 4.11
C CYS A 53 -3.29 3.70 5.27
N PRO A 54 -2.72 4.91 5.12
CA PRO A 54 -2.70 5.87 6.22
C PRO A 54 -4.11 6.26 6.68
N GLU A 55 -5.06 6.34 5.75
CA GLU A 55 -6.44 6.71 6.04
C GLU A 55 -7.15 5.65 6.89
N THR A 56 -6.96 4.37 6.55
CA THR A 56 -7.59 3.27 7.30
C THR A 56 -6.91 3.07 8.65
N SER A 57 -5.59 3.18 8.72
CA SER A 57 -4.86 3.03 9.98
C SER A 57 -5.08 4.20 10.95
N TYR A 58 -5.36 5.41 10.43
CA TYR A 58 -5.59 6.60 11.27
C TYR A 58 -7.06 6.80 11.66
N LEU A 59 -8.01 6.56 10.74
CA LEU A 59 -9.44 6.83 10.94
C LEU A 59 -10.31 5.58 11.07
N GLY A 60 -9.79 4.41 10.70
CA GLY A 60 -10.53 3.15 10.66
C GLY A 60 -11.33 2.92 9.37
N LEU A 61 -11.96 1.74 9.29
CA LEU A 61 -12.73 1.28 8.13
C LEU A 61 -14.09 1.99 7.96
N ARG A 62 -14.63 2.56 9.03
CA ARG A 62 -15.94 3.26 9.02
C ARG A 62 -15.86 4.72 8.53
N ARG A 63 -14.72 5.13 7.98
CA ARG A 63 -14.52 6.50 7.48
C ARG A 63 -15.36 6.78 6.23
N PHE A 64 -15.76 8.04 6.05
CA PHE A 64 -16.32 8.55 4.80
C PHE A 64 -15.22 9.16 3.92
N TRP A 65 -15.56 9.54 2.68
CA TRP A 65 -14.63 10.23 1.78
C TRP A 65 -14.20 11.57 2.38
N GLN A 66 -12.93 11.91 2.25
CA GLN A 66 -12.40 13.16 2.80
C GLN A 66 -11.60 13.92 1.75
N SER A 67 -11.70 15.24 1.79
CA SER A 67 -10.90 16.14 0.97
C SER A 67 -9.47 16.27 1.52
N LYS A 68 -8.59 16.86 0.71
CA LYS A 68 -7.20 17.12 1.11
C LYS A 68 -7.11 18.01 2.36
N GLU A 69 -8.01 18.96 2.49
CA GLU A 69 -8.11 19.90 3.61
C GLU A 69 -8.50 19.18 4.89
N GLN A 70 -9.41 18.20 4.81
CA GLN A 70 -9.82 17.38 5.96
C GLN A 70 -8.65 16.49 6.45
N TYR A 71 -7.82 16.01 5.53
CA TYR A 71 -6.57 15.32 5.85
C TYR A 71 -5.41 16.25 6.25
N ALA A 72 -5.58 17.57 6.20
CA ALA A 72 -4.47 18.51 6.43
C ALA A 72 -4.04 18.64 7.91
N SER A 73 -4.65 17.88 8.82
CA SER A 73 -4.31 17.84 10.24
C SER A 73 -2.84 17.48 10.50
N MET A 74 -2.21 18.16 11.47
CA MET A 74 -0.82 17.87 11.87
C MET A 74 -0.65 16.42 12.36
N GLY A 75 -1.67 15.85 13.01
CA GLY A 75 -1.65 14.46 13.47
C GLY A 75 -1.58 13.47 12.30
N PHE A 76 -2.39 13.68 11.27
CA PHE A 76 -2.40 12.82 10.08
C PHE A 76 -1.11 12.95 9.27
N LYS A 77 -0.60 14.18 9.09
CA LYS A 77 0.67 14.43 8.37
C LYS A 77 1.86 13.78 9.06
N SER A 78 1.96 13.89 10.38
CA SER A 78 3.04 13.25 11.14
C SER A 78 2.95 11.72 11.09
N PHE A 79 1.73 11.16 11.11
CA PHE A 79 1.50 9.73 10.91
C PHE A 79 1.92 9.25 9.51
N CYS A 80 1.54 9.98 8.46
CA CYS A 80 1.96 9.67 7.09
C CYS A 80 3.49 9.72 6.94
N ARG A 81 4.16 10.68 7.59
CA ARG A 81 5.63 10.78 7.57
C ARG A 81 6.29 9.54 8.18
N LYS A 82 5.79 9.04 9.32
CA LYS A 82 6.31 7.81 9.94
C LYS A 82 6.18 6.59 9.02
N ILE A 83 5.04 6.44 8.35
CA ILE A 83 4.83 5.35 7.38
C ILE A 83 5.82 5.49 6.21
N ALA A 84 5.99 6.71 5.69
CA ALA A 84 6.92 6.96 4.59
C ALA A 84 8.37 6.68 4.98
N GLU A 85 8.80 7.06 6.19
CA GLU A 85 10.13 6.76 6.72
C GLU A 85 10.36 5.24 6.80
N GLN A 86 9.40 4.48 7.34
CA GLN A 86 9.48 3.02 7.41
C GLN A 86 9.56 2.38 6.01
N ALA A 87 8.72 2.85 5.08
CA ALA A 87 8.72 2.36 3.70
C ALA A 87 10.03 2.67 2.98
N SER A 88 10.59 3.87 3.18
CA SER A 88 11.86 4.27 2.58
C SER A 88 13.04 3.47 3.12
N THR A 89 13.06 3.21 4.44
CA THR A 89 14.06 2.35 5.06
C THR A 89 13.99 0.94 4.49
N LEU A 90 12.79 0.39 4.35
CA LEU A 90 12.60 -0.93 3.74
C LEU A 90 13.04 -0.95 2.27
N ALA A 91 12.81 0.14 1.51
CA ALA A 91 13.23 0.23 0.12
C ALA A 91 14.75 0.17 -0.05
N LEU A 92 15.51 0.70 0.91
CA LEU A 92 16.98 0.67 0.89
C LEU A 92 17.55 -0.75 1.01
N GLU A 93 16.81 -1.70 1.59
CA GLU A 93 17.26 -3.10 1.72
C GLU A 93 17.23 -3.87 0.37
N TYR A 94 16.57 -3.31 -0.65
CA TYR A 94 16.45 -3.90 -1.98
C TYR A 94 17.32 -3.21 -3.04
N VAL A 95 18.14 -2.22 -2.65
CA VAL A 95 19.09 -1.48 -3.50
C VAL A 95 20.51 -1.94 -3.19
#